data_AF-A0A7V6GVE6-F1
#
_entry.id   AF-A0A7V6GVE6-F1
#
_cell.length_a   1.000
_cell.length_b   1.000
_cell.length_c   1.000
_cell.angle_alpha   90.00
_cell.angle_beta   90.00
_cell.angle_gamma   90.00
#
_symmetry.space_group_name_H-M   'P 1'
#
loop_
_entity.id
_entity.type
_entity.pdbx_description
1 polymer ?
#
loop_
_entity_poly.entity_id
_entity_poly.type
_entity_poly.pdbx_seq_one_letter_code
_entity_poly.pdbx_strand_id
1 'polypeptide(L)'
;MRTEIPTFQKLLQNFFLQRLIQHRKVSGETINSYRDTFRIYLNYLSEVYSIEPMSIEIVHLNLEYLQGFCRYLEEKRNNKAVTINNRLSAIKSFLHYVSEMEPEYSEIIKKALMIPFQKHEEPVMGFITK
;
A
#
# COMPACT_ATOMS: atom_id res chain seq x y z
N MET A 1 -1.72 26.50 18.17
CA MET A 1 -2.72 25.42 18.29
C MET A 1 -1.96 24.12 18.11
N ARG A 2 -2.08 23.15 19.03
CA ARG A 2 -1.59 21.79 18.76
C ARG A 2 -2.48 21.23 17.65
N THR A 3 -2.01 21.27 16.41
CA THR A 3 -2.60 20.46 15.34
C THR A 3 -2.34 19.02 15.74
N GLU A 4 -3.38 18.33 16.23
CA GLU A 4 -3.31 16.89 16.44
C GLU A 4 -2.97 16.24 15.11
N ILE A 5 -1.93 15.41 15.11
CA ILE A 5 -1.50 14.67 13.94
C ILE A 5 -2.68 13.78 13.51
N PRO A 6 -3.16 13.86 12.27
CA PRO A 6 -4.28 13.07 11.82
C PRO A 6 -4.00 11.57 12.00
N THR A 7 -5.01 10.84 12.50
CA THR A 7 -4.90 9.39 12.64
C THR A 7 -4.75 8.72 11.28
N PHE A 8 -4.20 7.50 11.26
CA PHE A 8 -4.12 6.69 10.05
C PHE A 8 -5.47 6.56 9.33
N GLN A 9 -6.56 6.36 10.08
CA GLN A 9 -7.90 6.22 9.53
C GLN A 9 -8.36 7.50 8.81
N LYS A 10 -8.04 8.68 9.39
CA LYS A 10 -8.35 9.96 8.78
C LYS A 10 -7.56 10.18 7.50
N LEU A 11 -6.26 9.88 7.52
CA LEU A 11 -5.38 9.96 6.35
C LEU A 11 -5.86 9.00 5.24
N LEU A 12 -6.20 7.76 5.59
CA LEU A 12 -6.69 6.77 4.64
C LEU A 12 -8.02 7.21 3.99
N GLN A 13 -8.95 7.74 4.79
CA GLN A 13 -10.21 8.28 4.28
C GLN A 13 -9.96 9.43 3.30
N ASN A 14 -9.12 10.41 3.68
CA ASN A 14 -8.80 11.56 2.83
C ASN A 14 -8.06 11.12 1.56
N PHE A 15 -7.21 10.10 1.65
CA PHE A 15 -6.54 9.53 0.48
C PHE A 15 -7.56 9.02 -0.55
N PHE A 16 -8.56 8.24 -0.14
CA PHE A 16 -9.58 7.77 -1.08
C PHE A 16 -10.48 8.90 -1.59
N LEU A 17 -11.04 9.71 -0.69
CA LEU A 17 -12.08 10.69 -1.05
C LEU A 17 -11.50 11.93 -1.74
N GLN A 18 -10.42 12.48 -1.22
CA GLN A 18 -9.83 13.72 -1.74
C GLN A 18 -8.75 13.39 -2.78
N ARG A 19 -7.74 12.60 -2.43
CA ARG A 19 -6.58 12.38 -3.31
C ARG A 19 -6.95 11.57 -4.55
N LEU A 20 -7.57 10.40 -4.40
CA LEU A 20 -7.87 9.51 -5.52
C LEU A 20 -9.07 9.98 -6.34
N ILE A 21 -10.19 10.26 -5.68
CA ILE A 21 -11.45 10.61 -6.36
C ILE A 21 -11.43 12.06 -6.86
N GLN A 22 -11.23 13.04 -5.97
CA GLN A 22 -11.38 14.45 -6.35
C GLN A 22 -10.17 15.00 -7.12
N HIS A 23 -8.95 14.75 -6.64
CA HIS A 23 -7.74 15.36 -7.19
C HIS A 23 -7.19 14.60 -8.40
N ARG A 24 -7.00 13.27 -8.27
CA ARG A 24 -6.40 12.44 -9.33
C ARG A 24 -7.42 11.90 -10.33
N LYS A 25 -8.70 11.84 -9.96
CA LYS A 25 -9.79 11.29 -10.79
C LYS A 25 -9.44 9.91 -11.38
N VAL A 26 -8.85 9.04 -10.56
CA VAL A 26 -8.48 7.69 -11.01
C VAL A 26 -9.72 6.85 -11.31
N SER A 27 -9.57 5.80 -12.13
CA SER A 27 -10.70 4.93 -12.50
C SER A 27 -11.30 4.20 -11.29
N GLY A 28 -12.59 3.84 -11.39
CA GLY A 28 -13.26 3.02 -10.37
C GLY A 28 -12.54 1.70 -10.09
N GLU A 29 -11.99 1.07 -11.13
CA GLU A 29 -11.16 -0.14 -11.01
C GLU A 29 -9.90 0.10 -10.17
N THR A 30 -9.24 1.24 -10.35
CA THR A 30 -8.08 1.61 -9.53
C THR A 30 -8.48 1.81 -8.07
N ILE A 31 -9.61 2.48 -7.81
CA ILE A 31 -10.15 2.69 -6.46
C ILE A 31 -10.46 1.36 -5.79
N ASN A 32 -11.12 0.44 -6.51
CA ASN A 32 -11.45 -0.89 -5.99
C ASN A 32 -10.18 -1.70 -5.69
N SER A 33 -9.22 -1.72 -6.60
CA SER A 33 -7.93 -2.39 -6.41
C SER A 33 -7.16 -1.85 -5.20
N TYR A 34 -7.15 -0.53 -5.01
CA TYR A 34 -6.52 0.10 -3.86
C TYR A 34 -7.26 -0.24 -2.56
N ARG A 35 -8.60 -0.16 -2.55
CA ARG A 35 -9.44 -0.54 -1.39
C ARG A 35 -9.18 -1.98 -0.97
N ASP A 36 -9.15 -2.90 -1.93
CA ASP A 36 -8.91 -4.32 -1.64
C ASP A 36 -7.48 -4.56 -1.16
N THR A 37 -6.51 -3.80 -1.66
CA THR A 37 -5.14 -3.84 -1.13
C THR A 37 -5.10 -3.45 0.34
N PHE A 38 -5.75 -2.34 0.73
CA PHE A 38 -5.80 -1.94 2.13
C PHE A 38 -6.53 -2.97 2.99
N ARG A 39 -7.67 -3.52 2.55
CA ARG A 39 -8.35 -4.60 3.28
C ARG A 39 -7.42 -5.78 3.57
N ILE A 40 -6.68 -6.25 2.56
CA ILE A 40 -5.74 -7.37 2.73
C ILE A 40 -4.59 -6.97 3.66
N TYR A 41 -4.09 -5.74 3.58
CA TYR A 41 -3.04 -5.24 4.47
C TYR A 41 -3.47 -5.20 5.94
N LEU A 42 -4.67 -4.68 6.21
CA LEU A 42 -5.22 -4.62 7.57
C LEU A 42 -5.42 -6.03 8.15
N ASN A 43 -5.93 -6.97 7.34
CA ASN A 43 -6.06 -8.37 7.74
C ASN A 43 -4.70 -9.03 8.00
N TYR A 44 -3.69 -8.76 7.17
CA TYR A 44 -2.33 -9.23 7.37
C TYR A 44 -1.76 -8.78 8.74
N LEU A 45 -1.93 -7.50 9.09
CA LEU A 45 -1.47 -6.98 10.38
C LEU A 45 -2.19 -7.66 11.56
N SER A 46 -3.49 -7.90 11.42
CA SER A 46 -4.27 -8.62 12.43
C SER A 46 -3.87 -10.09 12.55
N GLU A 47 -3.66 -10.79 11.43
CA GLU A 47 -3.34 -12.22 11.40
C GLU A 47 -1.92 -12.51 11.88
N VAL A 48 -0.95 -11.69 11.48
CA VAL A 48 0.48 -11.97 11.68
C VAL A 48 1.03 -11.28 12.93
N TYR A 49 0.52 -10.10 13.28
CA TYR A 49 1.03 -9.30 14.41
C TYR A 49 0.00 -9.06 15.51
N SER A 50 -1.23 -9.58 15.36
CA SER A 50 -2.33 -9.35 16.31
C SER A 50 -2.63 -7.86 16.54
N ILE A 51 -2.38 -7.02 15.53
CA ILE A 51 -2.71 -5.59 15.58
C ILE A 51 -4.13 -5.40 15.07
N GLU A 52 -5.00 -4.88 15.92
CA GLU A 52 -6.39 -4.61 15.54
C GLU A 52 -6.48 -3.48 14.50
N PRO A 53 -7.40 -3.57 13.51
CA PRO A 53 -7.54 -2.53 12.49
C PRO A 53 -7.76 -1.11 13.02
N MET A 54 -8.38 -0.96 14.20
CA MET A 54 -8.60 0.34 14.83
C MET A 54 -7.34 0.92 15.48
N SER A 55 -6.35 0.09 15.79
CA SER A 55 -5.08 0.49 16.43
C SER A 55 -3.95 0.73 15.43
N ILE A 56 -4.24 0.66 14.13
CA ILE A 56 -3.22 0.86 13.10
C ILE A 56 -2.82 2.33 13.01
N GLU A 57 -1.53 2.53 12.76
CA GLU A 57 -0.82 3.81 12.75
C GLU A 57 0.16 3.80 11.57
N ILE A 58 0.70 4.97 11.20
CA ILE A 58 1.67 5.08 10.10
C ILE A 58 2.94 4.25 10.36
N VAL A 59 3.31 4.05 11.64
CA VAL A 59 4.44 3.19 12.01
C VAL A 59 4.29 1.74 11.56
N HIS A 60 3.05 1.29 11.41
CA HIS A 60 2.71 -0.05 10.92
C HIS A 60 2.79 -0.16 9.39
N LEU A 61 3.24 0.87 8.67
CA LEU A 61 3.56 0.84 7.23
C LEU A 61 5.06 1.02 6.96
N ASN A 62 5.90 0.77 7.97
CA ASN A 62 7.35 0.84 7.82
C ASN A 62 7.90 -0.29 6.92
N LEU A 63 9.20 -0.23 6.64
CA LEU A 63 9.88 -1.19 5.78
C LEU A 63 9.67 -2.66 6.21
N GLU A 64 9.73 -2.95 7.50
CA GLU A 64 9.60 -4.31 8.04
C GLU A 64 8.20 -4.89 7.77
N TYR A 65 7.15 -4.12 8.07
CA TYR A 65 5.77 -4.54 7.80
C TYR A 65 5.50 -4.69 6.29
N LEU A 66 6.06 -3.83 5.44
CA LEU A 66 5.90 -3.97 3.99
C LEU A 66 6.64 -5.19 3.43
N GLN A 67 7.84 -5.50 3.95
CA GLN A 67 8.57 -6.70 3.56
C GLN A 67 7.85 -7.97 4.03
N GLY A 68 7.33 -7.97 5.27
CA GLY A 68 6.48 -9.04 5.77
C GLY A 68 5.20 -9.19 4.94
N PHE A 69 4.60 -8.09 4.51
CA PHE A 69 3.42 -8.10 3.65
C PHE A 69 3.69 -8.72 2.29
N CYS A 70 4.81 -8.39 1.64
CA CYS A 70 5.20 -9.02 0.38
C CYS A 70 5.35 -10.54 0.55
N ARG A 71 6.02 -11.01 1.61
CA ARG A 71 6.15 -12.44 1.91
C ARG A 71 4.80 -13.09 2.18
N TYR A 72 3.92 -12.45 2.95
CA TYR A 72 2.57 -12.94 3.20
C TYR A 72 1.75 -13.08 1.90
N LEU A 73 1.84 -12.10 1.00
CA LEU A 73 1.15 -12.17 -0.29
C LEU A 73 1.67 -13.31 -1.17
N GLU A 74 2.97 -13.58 -1.13
CA GLU A 74 3.62 -14.65 -1.88
C GLU A 74 3.32 -16.03 -1.29
N GLU A 75 3.64 -16.25 -0.03
CA GLU A 75 3.59 -17.57 0.61
C GLU A 75 2.18 -17.99 1.02
N LYS A 76 1.43 -17.07 1.66
CA LYS A 76 0.10 -17.40 2.20
C LYS A 76 -0.99 -17.28 1.16
N ARG A 77 -0.88 -16.29 0.27
CA ARG A 77 -1.90 -15.98 -0.73
C ARG A 77 -1.53 -16.41 -2.16
N ASN A 78 -0.35 -16.98 -2.38
CA ASN A 78 0.11 -17.48 -3.68
C ASN A 78 0.00 -16.43 -4.81
N ASN A 79 0.18 -15.15 -4.48
CA ASN A 79 0.15 -14.09 -5.49
C ASN A 79 1.46 -14.08 -6.27
N LYS A 80 1.36 -13.82 -7.58
CA LYS A 80 2.53 -13.59 -8.43
C LYS A 80 3.10 -12.20 -8.22
N ALA A 81 4.36 -12.01 -8.61
CA ALA A 81 5.08 -10.73 -8.49
C ALA A 81 4.32 -9.54 -9.09
N VAL A 82 3.61 -9.69 -10.22
CA VAL A 82 2.77 -8.61 -10.79
C VAL A 82 1.68 -8.15 -9.82
N THR A 83 0.96 -9.09 -9.21
CA THR A 83 -0.09 -8.78 -8.23
C THR A 83 0.50 -8.17 -6.97
N ILE A 84 1.64 -8.69 -6.50
CA ILE A 84 2.34 -8.16 -5.32
C ILE A 84 2.78 -6.72 -5.58
N ASN A 85 3.39 -6.44 -6.73
CA ASN A 85 3.82 -5.11 -7.13
C ASN A 85 2.66 -4.13 -7.26
N ASN A 86 1.52 -4.57 -7.82
CA ASN A 86 0.32 -3.74 -7.91
C ASN A 86 -0.20 -3.33 -6.52
N ARG A 87 -0.20 -4.28 -5.56
CA ARG A 87 -0.59 -4.01 -4.17
C ARG A 87 0.42 -3.09 -3.49
N LEU A 88 1.71 -3.36 -3.63
CA LEU A 88 2.76 -2.52 -3.08
C LEU A 88 2.71 -1.10 -3.66
N SER A 89 2.39 -0.94 -4.94
CA SER A 89 2.20 0.36 -5.59
C SER A 89 1.06 1.17 -4.96
N ALA A 90 -0.07 0.53 -4.62
CA ALA A 90 -1.16 1.20 -3.91
C ALA A 90 -0.72 1.72 -2.52
N ILE A 91 0.04 0.92 -1.78
CA ILE A 91 0.58 1.34 -0.47
C ILE A 91 1.59 2.48 -0.63
N LYS A 92 2.52 2.38 -1.59
CA LYS A 92 3.48 3.46 -1.87
C LYS A 92 2.79 4.76 -2.29
N SER A 93 1.73 4.68 -3.09
CA SER A 93 0.91 5.85 -3.47
C SER A 93 0.31 6.55 -2.25
N PHE A 94 -0.18 5.78 -1.27
CA PHE A 94 -0.63 6.32 0.00
C PHE A 94 0.50 6.93 0.83
N LEU A 95 1.65 6.27 0.93
CA LEU A 95 2.80 6.80 1.68
C LEU A 95 3.33 8.11 1.08
N HIS A 96 3.35 8.24 -0.24
CA HIS A 96 3.63 9.52 -0.89
C HIS A 96 2.62 10.61 -0.50
N TYR A 97 1.32 10.29 -0.50
CA TYR A 97 0.29 11.21 -0.03
C TYR A 97 0.52 11.62 1.45
N VAL A 98 0.81 10.67 2.33
CA VAL A 98 1.08 10.97 3.75
C VAL A 98 2.31 11.85 3.90
N SER A 99 3.39 11.62 3.14
CA SER A 99 4.59 12.47 3.20
C SER A 99 4.37 13.91 2.76
N GLU A 100 3.37 14.15 1.90
CA GLU A 100 2.98 15.50 1.46
C GLU A 100 2.14 16.22 2.53
N MET A 101 1.30 15.49 3.27
CA MET A 101 0.37 16.07 4.26
C MET A 101 1.00 16.20 5.65
N GLU A 102 1.77 15.18 6.05
CA GLU A 102 2.30 15.01 7.41
C GLU A 102 3.83 14.75 7.36
N PRO A 103 4.65 15.81 7.24
CA PRO A 103 6.10 15.70 7.09
C PRO A 103 6.80 14.99 8.24
N GLU A 104 6.17 14.92 9.41
CA GLU A 104 6.67 14.24 10.62
C GLU A 104 6.93 12.74 10.38
N TYR A 105 6.23 12.12 9.43
CA TYR A 105 6.45 10.73 9.04
C TYR A 105 7.48 10.57 7.91
N SER A 106 8.17 11.63 7.48
CA SER A 106 9.04 11.57 6.29
C SER A 106 10.18 10.55 6.41
N GLU A 107 10.77 10.38 7.60
CA GLU A 107 11.88 9.44 7.79
C GLU A 107 11.40 7.99 7.60
N ILE A 108 10.30 7.63 8.26
CA ILE A 108 9.76 6.27 8.20
C ILE A 108 9.22 5.95 6.81
N ILE A 109 8.56 6.92 6.17
CA ILE A 109 8.06 6.80 4.79
C ILE A 109 9.20 6.64 3.81
N LYS A 110 10.28 7.42 3.93
CA LYS A 110 11.43 7.32 3.04
C LYS A 110 12.02 5.90 3.03
N LYS A 111 12.18 5.29 4.21
CA LYS A 111 12.65 3.90 4.34
C LYS A 111 11.66 2.90 3.72
N ALA A 112 10.36 3.07 4.01
CA ALA A 112 9.32 2.21 3.47
C ALA A 112 9.25 2.27 1.92
N LEU A 113 9.42 3.45 1.32
CA LEU A 113 9.40 3.64 -0.13
C LEU A 113 10.59 2.97 -0.85
N MET A 114 11.68 2.66 -0.15
CA MET A 114 12.86 1.98 -0.72
C MET A 114 12.65 0.50 -1.04
N ILE A 115 11.57 -0.12 -0.54
CA ILE A 115 11.27 -1.53 -0.84
C ILE A 115 11.17 -1.74 -2.37
N PRO A 116 11.97 -2.61 -2.99
CA PRO A 116 11.93 -2.81 -4.43
C PRO A 116 10.66 -3.56 -4.85
N PHE A 117 10.26 -3.37 -6.10
CA PHE A 117 9.30 -4.27 -6.72
C PHE A 117 9.94 -5.64 -6.95
N GLN A 118 9.16 -6.70 -6.77
CA GLN A 118 9.59 -8.05 -7.08
C GLN A 118 9.83 -8.19 -8.59
N LYS A 119 10.91 -8.86 -8.96
CA LYS A 119 11.20 -9.16 -10.37
C LYS A 119 10.13 -10.12 -10.90
N HIS A 120 9.63 -9.84 -12.09
CA HIS A 120 8.73 -10.73 -12.81
C HIS A 120 9.32 -10.97 -14.20
N GLU A 121 9.53 -12.24 -14.57
CA GLU A 121 9.88 -12.58 -15.95
C GLU A 121 8.63 -12.42 -16.81
N GLU A 122 8.67 -11.48 -17.76
CA GLU A 122 7.62 -11.40 -18.77
C GLU A 122 7.70 -12.65 -19.66
N PRO A 123 6.61 -13.42 -19.82
CA PRO A 123 6.62 -14.49 -20.80
C PRO A 123 6.85 -13.86 -22.17
N VAL A 124 7.96 -14.23 -22.82
CA VAL A 124 8.28 -13.78 -24.18
C VAL A 124 7.09 -14.12 -25.06
N MET A 125 6.38 -13.09 -25.54
CA MET A 125 5.21 -13.26 -26.37
C MET A 125 5.69 -13.84 -27.71
N GLY A 126 5.59 -15.16 -27.85
CA GLY A 126 5.87 -15.83 -29.11
C GLY A 126 4.82 -15.43 -30.13
N PHE A 127 5.13 -14.47 -30.99
CA PHE A 127 4.28 -14.17 -32.13
C PHE A 127 4.31 -15.38 -33.06
N ILE A 128 3.20 -16.11 -33.16
CA ILE A 128 3.00 -17.10 -34.21
C ILE A 128 2.82 -16.32 -35.51
N THR A 129 3.85 -16.30 -36.36
CA THR A 129 3.72 -15.88 -37.75
C THR A 129 3.00 -17.01 -38.49
N LYS A 130 1.88 -16.69 -39.15
CA LYS A 130 1.05 -17.64 -39.90
C LYS A 130 1.45 -17.63 -41.37
#